data_AF-E2AWY8-F1
#
_entry.id   AF-E2AWY8-F1
#
_cell.length_a   1.000
_cell.length_b   1.000
_cell.length_c   1.000
_cell.angle_alpha   90.00
_cell.angle_beta   90.00
_cell.angle_gamma   90.00
#
_symmetry.space_group_name_H-M   'P 1'
#
loop_
_entity.id
_entity.type
_entity.pdbx_description
1 polymer ?
#
loop_
_entity_poly.entity_id
_entity_poly.type
_entity_poly.pdbx_seq_one_letter_code
_entity_poly.pdbx_strand_id
1 'polypeptide(L)'
;KWQTRRKILTPAFHFNILNQFIDILVKESDRMTKSLKNVKGTIIKDLVPFISEHTLNAICETAMGISLHDFGMFQQEYREAVHQIIELFIYR
;
A
#
# COMPACT_ATOMS: atom_id res chain seq x y z
N LYS A 1 -26.18 -6.79 8.74
CA LYS A 1 -25.05 -7.26 7.88
C LYS A 1 -23.77 -6.45 8.08
N TRP A 2 -23.77 -5.11 7.97
CA TRP A 2 -22.59 -4.26 8.20
C TRP A 2 -22.06 -4.33 9.64
N GLN A 3 -22.92 -4.15 10.65
CA GLN A 3 -22.53 -4.16 12.06
C GLN A 3 -21.76 -5.43 12.46
N THR A 4 -22.26 -6.60 12.05
CA THR A 4 -21.61 -7.90 12.31
C THR A 4 -20.21 -7.97 11.70
N ARG A 5 -20.04 -7.55 10.44
CA ARG A 5 -18.74 -7.55 9.75
C ARG A 5 -17.77 -6.57 10.40
N ARG A 6 -18.25 -5.38 10.79
CA ARG A 6 -17.42 -4.38 11.46
C ARG A 6 -16.94 -4.89 12.81
N LYS A 7 -17.80 -5.54 13.59
CA LYS A 7 -17.45 -6.16 14.87
C LYS A 7 -16.32 -7.20 14.75
N ILE A 8 -16.27 -7.95 13.65
CA ILE A 8 -15.21 -8.92 13.36
C ILE A 8 -13.89 -8.23 12.98
N LEU A 9 -13.95 -7.14 12.20
CA LEU A 9 -12.76 -6.46 11.68
C LEU A 9 -12.11 -5.47 12.67
N THR A 10 -12.88 -4.83 13.54
CA THR A 10 -12.35 -3.81 14.47
C THR A 10 -11.15 -4.28 15.30
N PRO A 11 -11.11 -5.52 15.84
CA PRO A 11 -9.96 -5.99 16.61
C PRO A 11 -8.65 -6.01 15.80
N ALA A 12 -8.70 -6.23 14.48
CA ALA A 12 -7.52 -6.30 13.60
C ALA A 12 -6.79 -4.95 13.46
N PHE A 13 -7.44 -3.85 13.84
CA PHE A 13 -6.88 -2.49 13.82
C PHE A 13 -6.82 -1.88 15.22
N HIS A 14 -6.78 -2.71 16.26
CA HIS A 14 -6.53 -2.25 17.63
C HIS A 14 -5.09 -1.74 17.78
N PHE A 15 -4.85 -0.76 18.66
CA PHE A 15 -3.56 -0.07 18.77
C PHE A 15 -2.37 -1.01 18.99
N ASN A 16 -2.55 -2.09 19.75
CA ASN A 16 -1.51 -3.11 19.96
C ASN A 16 -1.06 -3.79 18.65
N ILE A 17 -1.96 -3.96 17.70
CA ILE A 17 -1.65 -4.51 16.37
C ILE A 17 -1.05 -3.40 15.50
N LEU A 18 -1.61 -2.20 15.52
CA LEU A 18 -1.07 -1.05 14.76
C LEU A 18 0.38 -0.74 15.14
N ASN A 19 0.76 -0.89 16.41
CA ASN A 19 2.15 -0.74 16.84
C ASN A 19 3.11 -1.72 16.15
N GLN A 20 2.64 -2.92 15.81
CA GLN A 20 3.45 -3.91 15.07
C GLN A 20 3.64 -3.52 13.60
N PHE A 21 2.76 -2.66 13.06
CA PHE A 21 2.85 -2.19 11.68
C PHE A 21 3.84 -1.06 11.49
N ILE A 22 4.32 -0.42 12.57
CA ILE A 22 5.25 0.71 12.49
C ILE A 22 6.54 0.32 11.76
N ASP A 23 7.08 -0.87 12.03
CA ASP A 23 8.31 -1.34 11.37
C ASP A 23 8.14 -1.45 9.85
N ILE A 24 6.97 -1.91 9.40
CA ILE A 24 6.63 -2.02 7.98
C ILE A 24 6.46 -0.63 7.36
N LEU A 25 5.78 0.29 8.06
CA LEU A 25 5.60 1.66 7.58
C LEU A 25 6.94 2.41 7.46
N VAL A 26 7.85 2.21 8.41
CA VAL A 26 9.21 2.76 8.35
C VAL A 26 9.98 2.18 7.16
N LYS A 27 9.93 0.85 6.97
CA LYS A 27 10.57 0.15 5.85
C LYS A 27 10.07 0.65 4.48
N GLU A 28 8.76 0.81 4.30
CA GLU A 28 8.20 1.37 3.06
C GLU A 28 8.53 2.85 2.88
N SER A 29 8.58 3.63 3.97
CA SER A 29 9.00 5.04 3.92
C SER A 29 10.46 5.20 3.50
N ASP A 30 11.33 4.30 3.96
CA ASP A 30 12.74 4.25 3.54
C ASP A 30 12.87 3.87 2.06
N ARG A 31 12.08 2.90 1.59
CA ARG A 31 12.02 2.51 0.17
C ARG A 31 11.55 3.68 -0.70
N MET A 32 10.51 4.39 -0.28
CA MET A 32 10.00 5.59 -0.92
C MET A 32 11.08 6.67 -1.01
N THR A 33 11.76 6.96 0.10
CA THR A 33 12.82 7.97 0.14
C THR A 33 14.02 7.59 -0.74
N LYS A 34 14.40 6.31 -0.79
CA LYS A 34 15.45 5.82 -1.68
C LYS A 34 15.04 5.95 -3.16
N SER A 35 13.80 5.60 -3.50
CA SER A 35 13.26 5.76 -4.84
C SER A 35 13.34 7.23 -5.27
N LEU A 36 12.88 8.16 -4.43
CA LEU A 36 12.96 9.61 -4.66
C LEU A 36 14.38 10.10 -4.94
N LYS A 37 15.35 9.68 -4.11
CA LYS A 37 16.76 10.08 -4.27
C LYS A 37 17.38 9.57 -5.56
N ASN A 38 16.89 8.44 -6.09
CA ASN A 38 17.44 7.81 -7.29
C ASN A 38 16.81 8.32 -8.59
N VAL A 39 15.74 9.12 -8.52
CA VAL A 39 15.16 9.74 -9.71
C VAL A 39 16.17 10.75 -10.28
N LYS A 40 16.67 10.48 -11.49
CA LYS A 40 17.66 11.32 -12.20
C LYS A 40 17.11 12.68 -12.69
N GLY A 41 15.97 13.13 -12.15
CA GLY A 41 15.29 14.37 -12.53
C GLY A 41 14.69 15.08 -11.32
N THR A 42 14.59 16.40 -11.38
CA THR A 42 14.15 17.24 -10.26
C THR A 42 12.65 17.13 -9.96
N ILE A 43 11.86 16.49 -10.83
CA ILE A 43 10.39 16.53 -10.79
C ILE A 43 9.81 15.13 -10.98
N ILE A 44 9.04 14.67 -10.00
CA ILE A 44 8.08 13.57 -10.19
C ILE A 44 6.89 14.16 -10.95
N LYS A 45 6.61 13.62 -12.14
CA LYS A 45 5.53 14.13 -13.00
C LYS A 45 4.14 13.81 -12.45
N ASP A 46 4.00 12.71 -11.70
CA ASP A 46 2.75 12.30 -11.07
C ASP A 46 3.00 11.65 -9.70
N LEU A 47 2.44 12.25 -8.65
CA LEU A 47 2.57 11.78 -7.26
C LEU A 47 1.64 10.59 -6.96
N VAL A 48 0.52 10.46 -7.66
CA VAL A 48 -0.51 9.48 -7.29
C VAL A 48 0.00 8.05 -7.50
N PRO A 49 0.54 7.64 -8.67
CA PRO A 49 1.09 6.30 -8.87
C PRO A 49 2.27 6.04 -7.94
N PHE A 50 3.11 7.05 -7.71
CA PHE A 50 4.28 6.96 -6.85
C PHE A 50 3.92 6.64 -5.39
N ILE A 51 3.00 7.41 -4.79
CA ILE A 51 2.54 7.18 -3.42
C ILE A 51 1.72 5.89 -3.35
N SER A 52 0.90 5.60 -4.37
CA SER A 52 0.08 4.39 -4.43
C SER A 52 0.93 3.12 -4.41
N GLU A 53 2.11 3.14 -5.04
CA GLU A 53 3.03 2.00 -5.02
C GLU A 53 3.43 1.62 -3.59
N HIS A 54 3.93 2.60 -2.83
CA HIS A 54 4.42 2.37 -1.46
C HIS A 54 3.29 2.12 -0.46
N THR A 55 2.14 2.77 -0.63
CA THR A 55 0.96 2.53 0.23
C THR A 55 0.36 1.15 -0.01
N LEU A 56 0.33 0.66 -1.25
CA LEU A 56 -0.13 -0.70 -1.56
C LEU A 56 0.79 -1.77 -0.95
N ASN A 57 2.10 -1.56 -0.98
CA ASN A 57 3.04 -2.43 -0.28
C ASN A 57 2.78 -2.49 1.22
N ALA A 58 2.61 -1.31 1.84
CA ALA A 58 2.38 -1.21 3.26
C ALA A 58 1.11 -1.96 3.68
N ILE A 59 -0.01 -1.81 2.94
CA ILE A 59 -1.26 -2.49 3.31
C ILE A 59 -1.20 -4.00 3.05
N CYS A 60 -0.52 -4.45 2.00
CA CYS A 60 -0.31 -5.88 1.75
C CYS A 60 0.55 -6.53 2.85
N GLU A 61 1.63 -5.87 3.26
CA GLU A 61 2.54 -6.44 4.27
C GLU A 61 1.92 -6.36 5.68
N THR A 62 1.18 -5.30 6.00
CA THR A 62 0.52 -5.15 7.32
C THR A 62 -0.77 -5.97 7.45
N ALA A 63 -1.75 -5.75 6.57
CA ALA A 63 -3.08 -6.32 6.71
C ALA A 63 -3.23 -7.70 6.06
N MET A 64 -2.43 -8.01 5.03
CA MET A 64 -2.50 -9.30 4.33
C MET A 64 -1.34 -10.24 4.70
N GLY A 65 -0.31 -9.73 5.40
CA GLY A 65 0.84 -10.52 5.82
C GLY A 65 1.74 -10.99 4.68
N ILE A 66 1.68 -10.32 3.52
CA ILE A 66 2.47 -10.68 2.33
C ILE A 66 3.29 -9.50 1.82
N SER A 67 4.55 -9.72 1.47
CA SER A 67 5.36 -8.68 0.81
C SER A 67 5.18 -8.80 -0.70
N LEU A 68 4.65 -7.75 -1.34
CA LEU A 68 4.47 -7.71 -2.79
C LEU A 68 5.79 -7.89 -3.56
N HIS A 69 6.92 -7.52 -2.93
CA HIS A 69 8.26 -7.68 -3.49
C HIS A 69 8.64 -9.15 -3.77
N ASP A 70 7.99 -10.11 -3.12
CA ASP A 70 8.30 -11.54 -3.27
C ASP A 70 7.66 -12.13 -4.54
N PHE A 71 6.81 -11.36 -5.24
CA PHE A 71 5.96 -11.86 -6.33
C PHE A 71 6.42 -11.44 -7.74
N GLY A 72 7.57 -10.80 -7.90
CA GLY A 72 8.16 -10.50 -9.20
C GLY A 72 7.20 -9.72 -10.12
N MET A 73 6.91 -10.27 -11.33
CA MET A 73 6.02 -9.60 -12.30
C MET A 73 4.58 -9.43 -11.79
N PHE A 74 4.10 -10.34 -10.93
CA PHE A 74 2.74 -10.28 -10.39
C PHE A 74 2.50 -9.03 -9.51
N GLN A 75 3.57 -8.47 -8.94
CA GLN A 75 3.50 -7.19 -8.24
C GLN A 75 2.89 -6.10 -9.13
N GLN A 76 3.34 -6.02 -10.39
CA GLN A 76 2.92 -4.98 -11.32
C GLN A 76 1.48 -5.21 -11.79
N GLU A 77 1.13 -6.46 -12.12
CA GLU A 77 -0.24 -6.84 -12.50
C GLU A 77 -1.26 -6.48 -11.40
N TYR A 78 -0.92 -6.77 -10.14
CA TYR A 78 -1.78 -6.43 -9.01
C TYR A 78 -1.95 -4.91 -8.84
N ARG A 79 -0.88 -4.13 -8.98
CA ARG A 79 -0.95 -2.66 -8.90
C ARG A 79 -1.84 -2.07 -9.99
N GLU A 80 -1.67 -2.55 -11.22
CA GLU A 80 -2.46 -2.10 -12.37
C GLU A 80 -3.94 -2.43 -12.19
N ALA A 81 -4.26 -3.65 -11.73
CA ALA A 81 -5.63 -4.05 -11.44
C ALA A 81 -6.27 -3.17 -10.35
N VAL A 82 -5.55 -2.87 -9.27
CA VAL A 82 -6.02 -1.97 -8.21
C VAL A 82 -6.24 -0.55 -8.75
N HIS A 83 -5.32 -0.04 -9.57
CA HIS A 83 -5.44 1.29 -10.18
C HIS A 83 -6.68 1.40 -11.07
N GLN A 84 -6.90 0.42 -11.96
CA GLN A 84 -8.09 0.37 -12.81
C GLN A 84 -9.39 0.36 -12.00
N ILE A 85 -9.44 -0.42 -10.92
CA ILE A 85 -10.60 -0.44 -10.03
C ILE A 85 -10.83 0.93 -9.41
N ILE A 86 -9.77 1.59 -8.90
CA ILE A 86 -9.86 2.93 -8.30
C ILE A 86 -10.38 3.95 -9.33
N GLU A 87 -9.85 3.96 -10.55
CA GLU A 87 -10.32 4.84 -11.63
C GLU A 87 -11.81 4.64 -11.92
N LEU A 88 -12.28 3.39 -12.00
CA LEU A 88 -13.68 3.06 -12.20
C LEU A 88 -14.57 3.53 -11.04
N PHE A 89 -14.08 3.49 -9.81
CA PHE A 89 -14.80 3.99 -8.64
C PHE A 89 -14.87 5.53 -8.61
N ILE A 90 -13.82 6.22 -9.02
CA ILE A 90 -13.77 7.70 -9.04
C ILE A 90 -14.60 8.27 -10.20
N TYR A 91 -14.66 7.57 -11.34
CA TYR A 91 -15.45 7.99 -12.50
C TYR A 91 -16.98 7.91 -12.24
N ARG A 92 -17.41 7.15 -11.23
CA ARG A 92 -18.81 6.99 -10.83
C ARG A 92 -19.23 8.00 -9.76
#